data_AF-A0A349HCB0-F1
#
_entry.id   AF-A0A349HCB0-F1
#
_cell.length_a   1.000
_cell.length_b   1.000
_cell.length_c   1.000
_cell.angle_alpha   90.00
_cell.angle_beta   90.00
_cell.angle_gamma   90.00
#
_symmetry.space_group_name_H-M   'P 1'
#
loop_
_entity.id
_entity.type
_entity.pdbx_description
1 polymer ?
#
loop_
_entity_poly.entity_id
_entity_poly.type
_entity_poly.pdbx_seq_one_letter_code
_entity_poly.pdbx_strand_id
1 'polypeptide(L)'
;DVYKRQALGEAIINALLDLATHDRPRFLQVCDWHHDAIKGMAARHPQFGAAILAYLPFETHQGNLTLPDFLARQPTGANGKKSLYFFTHEADANQFYVLCRARGLLAINAGRSFDEILLRRYADAYPAEIELKVLDRLEDQSFYEALEREEQEAYSALERAVDRALAAQDIAVETRVRRFQPAELSAVLLAGQRISAFDDLGQALEKPFLLEGLTELAGEVRDRLRRQPLTFFLNAEHPLIQRLRDLAQPAALRYRPLLAGLYYGALLNARHRLTPATARHFHTDLQALLGDYLTLSLKCQTEDSPDDQKDGS
;
A
#
# COMPACT_ATOMS: atom_id res chain seq x y z
N ASP A 1 24.69 23.64 27.79
CA ASP A 1 24.38 23.78 26.35
C ASP A 1 22.99 23.29 25.91
N VAL A 2 22.34 22.39 26.65
CA VAL A 2 20.94 21.95 26.39
C VAL A 2 19.93 23.11 26.47
N TYR A 3 20.12 24.01 27.44
CA TYR A 3 19.27 25.18 27.65
C TYR A 3 19.23 26.15 26.45
N LYS A 4 20.38 26.36 25.77
CA LYS A 4 20.46 27.21 24.58
C LYS A 4 19.73 26.61 23.37
N ARG A 5 19.84 25.28 23.20
CA ARG A 5 19.09 24.55 22.15
C ARG A 5 17.59 24.63 22.38
N GLN A 6 17.13 24.52 23.62
CA GLN A 6 15.71 24.59 23.96
C GLN A 6 15.14 26.01 23.74
N ALA A 7 15.84 27.04 24.22
CA ALA A 7 15.45 28.44 24.01
C ALA A 7 15.40 28.82 22.51
N LEU A 8 16.36 28.33 21.71
CA LEU A 8 16.34 28.52 20.26
C LEU A 8 15.14 27.82 19.60
N GLY A 9 14.83 26.59 20.02
CA GLY A 9 13.67 25.85 19.53
C GLY A 9 12.37 26.59 19.79
N GLU A 10 12.18 27.12 21.00
CA GLU A 10 11.02 27.94 21.37
C GLU A 10 10.94 29.23 20.55
N ALA A 11 12.06 29.92 20.34
CA ALA A 11 12.11 31.12 19.51
C ALA A 11 11.70 30.84 18.04
N ILE A 12 12.16 29.72 17.47
CA ILE A 12 11.78 29.31 16.10
C ILE A 12 10.29 28.98 16.04
N ILE A 13 9.76 28.24 17.02
CA ILE A 13 8.32 27.92 17.09
C ILE A 13 7.49 29.20 17.13
N ASN A 14 7.85 30.13 18.02
CA ASN A 14 7.13 31.40 18.16
C ASN A 14 7.18 32.24 16.88
N ALA A 15 8.33 32.28 16.20
CA ALA A 15 8.47 32.98 14.92
C ALA A 15 7.62 32.33 13.81
N LEU A 16 7.55 31.00 13.75
CA LEU A 16 6.71 30.29 12.79
C LEU A 16 5.21 30.47 13.08
N LEU A 17 4.82 30.51 14.36
CA LEU A 17 3.44 30.83 14.77
C LEU A 17 3.06 32.25 14.39
N ASP A 18 3.97 33.20 14.62
CA ASP A 18 3.78 34.60 14.26
C ASP A 18 3.59 34.74 12.75
N LEU A 19 4.44 34.08 11.94
CA LEU A 19 4.29 34.03 10.50
C LEU A 19 2.97 33.38 10.07
N ALA A 20 2.58 32.25 10.65
CA ALA A 20 1.33 31.58 10.31
C ALA A 20 0.09 32.45 10.63
N THR A 21 0.18 33.29 11.67
CA THR A 21 -0.90 34.15 12.15
C THR A 21 -0.98 35.48 11.39
N HIS A 22 0.17 36.10 11.11
CA HIS A 22 0.26 37.48 10.63
C HIS A 22 0.74 37.62 9.17
N ASP A 23 1.45 36.63 8.60
CA ASP A 23 1.99 36.64 7.23
C ASP A 23 1.92 35.25 6.57
N ARG A 24 0.68 34.80 6.34
CA ARG A 24 0.38 33.47 5.79
C ARG A 24 1.09 33.17 4.46
N PRO A 25 1.18 34.09 3.47
CA PRO A 25 1.93 33.82 2.23
C PRO A 25 3.39 33.46 2.49
N ARG A 26 4.05 34.17 3.41
CA ARG A 26 5.45 33.89 3.75
C ARG A 26 5.60 32.58 4.53
N PHE A 27 4.65 32.25 5.41
CA PHE A 27 4.62 30.95 6.07
C PHE A 27 4.52 29.80 5.06
N LEU A 28 3.63 29.90 4.06
CA LEU A 28 3.49 28.89 3.01
C LEU A 28 4.78 28.73 2.19
N GLN A 29 5.46 29.84 1.87
CA GLN A 29 6.79 29.78 1.23
C GLN A 29 7.79 29.02 2.10
N VAL A 30 7.77 29.16 3.43
CA VAL A 30 8.67 28.38 4.30
C VAL A 30 8.28 26.90 4.29
N CYS A 31 6.99 26.58 4.25
CA CYS A 31 6.51 25.20 4.14
C CYS A 31 6.98 24.52 2.85
N ASP A 32 7.03 25.22 1.72
CA ASP A 32 7.44 24.63 0.44
C ASP A 32 8.86 24.02 0.47
N TRP A 33 9.74 24.54 1.33
CA TRP A 33 11.14 24.08 1.44
C TRP A 33 11.38 23.20 2.67
N HIS A 34 10.57 23.34 3.71
CA HIS A 34 10.85 22.78 5.04
C HIS A 34 9.67 22.04 5.68
N HIS A 35 8.64 21.64 4.91
CA HIS A 35 7.45 20.98 5.47
C HIS A 35 7.78 19.74 6.31
N ASP A 36 8.78 18.93 5.96
CA ASP A 36 9.13 17.73 6.74
C ASP A 36 9.67 18.07 8.15
N ALA A 37 10.53 19.10 8.25
CA ALA A 37 11.04 19.58 9.53
C ALA A 37 9.93 20.20 10.38
N ILE A 38 9.06 20.99 9.75
CA ILE A 38 7.92 21.65 10.42
C ILE A 38 6.91 20.62 10.90
N LYS A 39 6.63 19.57 10.11
CA LYS A 39 5.80 18.42 10.52
C LYS A 39 6.39 17.70 11.74
N GLY A 40 7.69 17.48 11.76
CA GLY A 40 8.37 16.91 12.93
C GLY A 40 8.25 17.77 14.19
N MET A 41 8.31 19.10 14.04
CA MET A 41 8.05 20.03 15.13
C MET A 41 6.58 19.99 15.58
N ALA A 42 5.63 20.04 14.64
CA ALA A 42 4.19 19.96 14.90
C ALA A 42 3.83 18.69 15.66
N ALA A 43 4.44 17.55 15.31
CA ALA A 43 4.20 16.29 16.00
C ALA A 43 4.67 16.32 17.46
N ARG A 44 5.81 16.97 17.75
CA ARG A 44 6.40 17.04 19.10
C ARG A 44 5.82 18.14 19.98
N HIS A 45 5.30 19.22 19.39
CA HIS A 45 4.79 20.38 20.11
C HIS A 45 3.29 20.56 19.82
N PRO A 46 2.37 20.07 20.68
CA PRO A 46 0.94 20.02 20.39
C PRO A 46 0.29 21.37 20.09
N GLN A 47 0.65 22.42 20.84
CA GLN A 47 0.11 23.78 20.64
C GLN A 47 0.54 24.34 19.29
N PHE A 48 1.82 24.18 18.93
CA PHE A 48 2.33 24.57 17.62
C PHE A 48 1.62 23.79 16.50
N GLY A 49 1.56 22.47 16.64
CA GLY A 49 0.89 21.61 15.67
C GLY A 49 -0.57 21.98 15.46
N ALA A 50 -1.34 22.22 16.53
CA ALA A 50 -2.74 22.63 16.42
C ALA A 50 -2.92 23.93 15.62
N ALA A 51 -2.00 24.89 15.76
CA ALA A 51 -2.07 26.17 15.06
C ALA A 51 -1.76 26.06 13.56
N ILE A 52 -0.87 25.13 13.16
CA ILE A 52 -0.35 25.09 11.80
C ILE A 52 -0.78 23.88 10.96
N LEU A 53 -1.34 22.84 11.57
CA LEU A 53 -1.64 21.57 10.90
C LEU A 53 -2.57 21.71 9.69
N ALA A 54 -3.51 22.66 9.73
CA ALA A 54 -4.40 22.96 8.62
C ALA A 54 -3.68 23.54 7.38
N TYR A 55 -2.43 23.99 7.52
CA TYR A 55 -1.64 24.60 6.45
C TYR A 55 -0.52 23.69 5.93
N LEU A 56 -0.26 22.57 6.62
CA LEU A 56 0.80 21.66 6.22
C LEU A 56 0.41 20.88 4.96
N PRO A 57 1.30 20.80 3.96
CA PRO A 57 1.06 20.01 2.77
C PRO A 57 1.25 18.52 3.06
N PHE A 58 0.34 17.71 2.54
CA PHE A 58 0.42 16.25 2.53
C PHE A 58 0.45 15.77 1.09
N GLU A 59 1.31 14.77 0.83
CA GLU A 59 1.45 14.20 -0.51
C GLU A 59 0.19 13.39 -0.85
N THR A 60 -0.37 13.65 -2.03
CA THR A 60 -1.50 12.90 -2.58
C THR A 60 -1.25 12.59 -4.05
N HIS A 61 -2.11 11.77 -4.63
CA HIS A 61 -2.06 11.47 -6.07
C HIS A 61 -2.50 12.63 -6.98
N GLN A 62 -2.94 13.75 -6.41
CA GLN A 62 -3.20 15.02 -7.09
C GLN A 62 -2.18 16.10 -6.71
N GLY A 63 -1.00 15.71 -6.23
CA GLY A 63 0.02 16.62 -5.71
C GLY A 63 -0.15 16.90 -4.23
N ASN A 64 0.56 17.90 -3.73
CA ASN A 64 0.51 18.27 -2.32
C ASN A 64 -0.77 19.03 -1.99
N LEU A 65 -1.52 18.57 -0.99
CA LEU A 65 -2.76 19.21 -0.53
C LEU A 65 -2.72 19.44 0.98
N THR A 66 -3.35 20.52 1.44
CA THR A 66 -3.64 20.70 2.86
C THR A 66 -4.80 19.78 3.27
N LEU A 67 -4.95 19.49 4.58
CA LEU A 67 -6.07 18.67 5.07
C LEU A 67 -7.45 19.30 4.77
N PRO A 68 -7.66 20.62 4.91
CA PRO A 68 -8.90 21.25 4.46
C PRO A 68 -9.16 21.08 2.97
N ASP A 69 -8.15 21.27 2.11
CA ASP A 69 -8.32 21.13 0.65
C ASP A 69 -8.59 19.68 0.25
N PHE A 70 -7.93 18.73 0.92
CA PHE A 70 -8.17 17.30 0.75
C PHE A 70 -9.61 16.95 1.10
N LEU A 71 -10.09 17.37 2.28
CA LEU A 71 -11.46 17.09 2.72
C LEU A 71 -12.49 17.81 1.86
N ALA A 72 -12.22 19.03 1.38
CA ALA A 72 -13.12 19.73 0.47
C ALA A 72 -13.40 18.94 -0.81
N ARG A 73 -12.42 18.15 -1.28
CA ARG A 73 -12.52 17.30 -2.48
C ARG A 73 -13.01 15.87 -2.19
N GLN A 74 -13.11 15.48 -0.92
CA GLN A 74 -13.63 14.18 -0.55
C GLN A 74 -15.16 14.15 -0.49
N PRO A 75 -15.80 13.08 -0.99
CA PRO A 75 -17.23 12.91 -0.84
C PRO A 75 -17.60 12.72 0.63
N THR A 76 -18.77 13.21 1.00
CA THR A 76 -19.36 12.96 2.31
C THR A 76 -19.97 11.55 2.32
N GLY A 77 -19.53 10.72 3.26
CA GLY A 77 -20.04 9.36 3.44
C GLY A 77 -21.46 9.35 4.01
N ALA A 78 -22.09 8.17 4.00
CA ALA A 78 -23.47 7.98 4.48
C ALA A 78 -23.66 8.34 5.97
N ASN A 79 -22.58 8.30 6.76
CA ASN A 79 -22.55 8.70 8.16
C ASN A 79 -22.42 10.22 8.37
N GLY A 80 -22.43 11.03 7.29
CA GLY A 80 -22.24 12.47 7.32
C GLY A 80 -20.78 12.92 7.47
N LYS A 81 -19.83 11.98 7.56
CA LYS A 81 -18.40 12.26 7.73
C LYS A 81 -17.66 12.18 6.41
N LYS A 82 -16.51 12.86 6.34
CA LYS A 82 -15.56 12.75 5.23
C LYS A 82 -14.45 11.78 5.60
N SER A 83 -14.21 10.80 4.73
CA SER A 83 -13.16 9.82 4.97
C SER A 83 -11.78 10.39 4.65
N LEU A 84 -10.90 10.37 5.64
CA LEU A 84 -9.48 10.68 5.51
C LEU A 84 -8.73 9.37 5.25
N TYR A 85 -8.62 9.02 3.96
CA TYR A 85 -7.88 7.85 3.52
C TYR A 85 -6.38 8.14 3.47
N PHE A 86 -5.58 7.25 4.07
CA PHE A 86 -4.13 7.31 3.96
C PHE A 86 -3.48 5.93 4.05
N PHE A 87 -2.24 5.84 3.61
CA PHE A 87 -1.38 4.66 3.74
C PHE A 87 -0.08 5.02 4.44
N THR A 88 0.53 4.04 5.11
CA THR A 88 1.65 4.22 6.05
C THR A 88 3.02 3.90 5.46
N HIS A 89 3.08 3.44 4.22
CA HIS A 89 4.33 3.12 3.52
C HIS A 89 4.40 3.83 2.17
N GLU A 90 5.42 4.68 2.00
CA GLU A 90 5.59 5.52 0.80
C GLU A 90 5.58 4.71 -0.51
N ALA A 91 6.17 3.53 -0.44
CA ALA A 91 6.27 2.55 -1.51
C ALA A 91 4.93 2.00 -2.03
N ASP A 92 3.83 2.16 -1.29
CA ASP A 92 2.53 1.58 -1.62
C ASP A 92 1.65 2.54 -2.44
N ALA A 93 2.18 3.71 -2.79
CA ALA A 93 1.54 4.70 -3.65
C ALA A 93 1.01 4.08 -4.96
N ASN A 94 1.78 3.16 -5.57
CA ASN A 94 1.39 2.48 -6.81
C ASN A 94 0.10 1.67 -6.66
N GLN A 95 -0.12 1.05 -5.50
CA GLN A 95 -1.35 0.30 -5.21
C GLN A 95 -2.50 1.24 -4.85
N PHE A 96 -2.32 2.02 -3.78
CA PHE A 96 -3.44 2.73 -3.15
C PHE A 96 -3.89 3.95 -3.93
N TYR A 97 -3.00 4.65 -4.65
CA TYR A 97 -3.44 5.73 -5.53
C TYR A 97 -4.26 5.18 -6.70
N VAL A 98 -3.90 4.04 -7.27
CA VAL A 98 -4.65 3.43 -8.37
C VAL A 98 -6.05 3.02 -7.88
N LEU A 99 -6.15 2.35 -6.73
CA LEU A 99 -7.42 1.97 -6.13
C LEU A 99 -8.33 3.17 -5.81
N CYS A 100 -7.77 4.26 -5.27
CA CYS A 100 -8.54 5.45 -4.93
C CYS A 100 -8.97 6.23 -6.17
N ARG A 101 -8.08 6.40 -7.16
CA ARG A 101 -8.41 7.06 -8.44
C ARG A 101 -9.55 6.35 -9.15
N ALA A 102 -9.54 5.02 -9.19
CA ALA A 102 -10.60 4.23 -9.82
C ALA A 102 -11.99 4.44 -9.18
N ARG A 103 -12.04 4.99 -7.96
CA ARG A 103 -13.26 5.30 -7.21
C ARG A 103 -13.55 6.79 -7.09
N GLY A 104 -12.74 7.65 -7.71
CA GLY A 104 -12.86 9.11 -7.56
C GLY A 104 -12.59 9.61 -6.13
N LEU A 105 -11.83 8.84 -5.35
CA LEU A 105 -11.45 9.18 -3.97
C LEU A 105 -10.02 9.71 -3.92
N LEU A 106 -9.71 10.52 -2.91
CA LEU A 106 -8.37 10.95 -2.57
C LEU A 106 -7.72 10.07 -1.49
N ALA A 107 -6.40 9.93 -1.56
CA ALA A 107 -5.61 9.29 -0.52
C ALA A 107 -4.31 10.07 -0.27
N ILE A 108 -3.91 10.09 1.01
CA ILE A 108 -2.66 10.70 1.47
C ILE A 108 -1.58 9.62 1.60
N ASN A 109 -0.40 9.89 1.06
CA ASN A 109 0.80 9.13 1.37
C ASN A 109 1.34 9.61 2.72
N ALA A 110 1.15 8.81 3.78
CA ALA A 110 1.67 9.07 5.11
C ALA A 110 2.89 8.19 5.42
N GLY A 111 3.64 7.78 4.39
CA GLY A 111 4.86 7.00 4.54
C GLY A 111 6.06 7.77 5.06
N ARG A 112 5.96 9.11 5.08
CA ARG A 112 6.99 9.99 5.64
C ARG A 112 6.85 10.08 7.15
N SER A 113 7.97 10.35 7.82
CA SER A 113 7.99 10.50 9.28
C SER A 113 6.96 11.52 9.76
N PHE A 114 6.25 11.17 10.84
CA PHE A 114 5.25 12.00 11.52
C PHE A 114 3.92 12.22 10.78
N ASP A 115 3.79 11.91 9.48
CA ASP A 115 2.54 12.18 8.76
C ASP A 115 1.36 11.46 9.39
N GLU A 116 1.48 10.15 9.67
CA GLU A 116 0.41 9.40 10.33
C GLU A 116 0.00 10.02 11.69
N ILE A 117 0.99 10.44 12.50
CA ILE A 117 0.73 11.06 13.81
C ILE A 117 -0.08 12.34 13.66
N LEU A 118 0.27 13.15 12.65
CA LEU A 118 -0.42 14.40 12.36
C LEU A 118 -1.83 14.17 11.82
N LEU A 119 -2.03 13.19 10.94
CA LEU A 119 -3.35 12.83 10.41
C LEU A 119 -4.30 12.35 11.52
N ARG A 120 -3.80 11.49 12.43
CA ARG A 120 -4.56 11.04 13.60
C ARG A 120 -4.96 12.21 14.48
N ARG A 121 -4.01 13.09 14.81
CA ARG A 121 -4.29 14.29 15.63
C ARG A 121 -5.33 15.21 14.98
N TYR A 122 -5.30 15.34 13.65
CA TYR A 122 -6.31 16.13 12.94
C TYR A 122 -7.70 15.48 13.04
N ALA A 123 -7.81 14.18 12.78
CA ALA A 123 -9.07 13.46 12.91
C ALA A 123 -9.63 13.50 14.34
N ASP A 124 -8.78 13.38 15.36
CA ASP A 124 -9.15 13.47 16.78
C ASP A 124 -9.67 14.86 17.17
N ALA A 125 -9.23 15.92 16.48
CA ALA A 125 -9.73 17.28 16.68
C ALA A 125 -11.12 17.52 16.06
N TYR A 126 -11.50 16.74 15.03
CA TYR A 126 -12.78 16.86 14.33
C TYR A 126 -13.51 15.50 14.22
N PRO A 127 -13.77 14.80 15.34
CA PRO A 127 -14.27 13.43 15.33
C PRO A 127 -15.72 13.30 14.81
N ALA A 128 -16.47 14.41 14.82
CA ALA A 128 -17.82 14.48 14.26
C ALA A 128 -17.83 14.59 12.73
N GLU A 129 -16.76 15.09 12.13
CA GLU A 129 -16.69 15.42 10.69
C GLU A 129 -15.79 14.46 9.90
N ILE A 130 -14.80 13.87 10.57
CA ILE A 130 -13.74 13.08 9.93
C ILE A 130 -13.82 11.62 10.38
N GLU A 131 -13.70 10.72 9.41
CA GLU A 131 -13.48 9.30 9.65
C GLU A 131 -12.11 8.90 9.12
N LEU A 132 -11.24 8.43 10.02
CA LEU A 132 -9.88 8.02 9.65
C LEU A 132 -9.90 6.62 9.03
N LYS A 133 -9.28 6.45 7.86
CA LYS A 133 -9.24 5.17 7.12
C LYS A 133 -7.81 4.83 6.68
N VAL A 134 -7.23 3.80 7.30
CA VAL A 134 -5.87 3.32 7.01
C VAL A 134 -5.92 2.26 5.91
N LEU A 135 -5.62 2.63 4.67
CA LEU A 135 -5.82 1.78 3.48
C LEU A 135 -5.07 0.44 3.55
N ASP A 136 -3.86 0.42 4.12
CA ASP A 136 -2.98 -0.76 4.18
C ASP A 136 -3.56 -1.94 4.94
N ARG A 137 -4.60 -1.68 5.73
CA ARG A 137 -5.25 -2.61 6.65
C ARG A 137 -6.78 -2.57 6.50
N LEU A 138 -7.27 -1.83 5.50
CA LEU A 138 -8.68 -1.58 5.33
C LEU A 138 -9.30 -2.67 4.47
N GLU A 139 -9.97 -3.63 5.10
CA GLU A 139 -10.83 -4.60 4.41
C GLU A 139 -12.27 -4.06 4.33
N ASP A 140 -12.47 -2.96 3.59
CA ASP A 140 -13.77 -2.30 3.44
C ASP A 140 -14.48 -2.77 2.15
N GLN A 141 -15.77 -3.10 2.24
CA GLN A 141 -16.57 -3.57 1.10
C GLN A 141 -16.63 -2.54 -0.03
N SER A 142 -16.51 -1.25 0.28
CA SER A 142 -16.44 -0.20 -0.74
C SER A 142 -15.22 -0.35 -1.64
N PHE A 143 -14.10 -0.84 -1.11
CA PHE A 143 -12.86 -1.10 -1.85
C PHE A 143 -12.76 -2.53 -2.38
N TYR A 144 -13.20 -3.50 -1.59
CA TYR A 144 -13.05 -4.92 -1.86
C TYR A 144 -14.40 -5.61 -1.64
N GLU A 145 -15.23 -5.58 -2.67
CA GLU A 145 -16.56 -6.14 -2.64
C GLU A 145 -16.47 -7.67 -2.45
N ALA A 146 -17.21 -8.17 -1.45
CA ALA A 146 -17.32 -9.60 -1.21
C ALA A 146 -18.14 -10.25 -2.33
N LEU A 147 -17.74 -11.44 -2.76
CA LEU A 147 -18.49 -12.18 -3.75
C LEU A 147 -19.70 -12.85 -3.09
N GLU A 148 -20.76 -13.02 -3.88
CA GLU A 148 -21.89 -13.87 -3.49
C GLU A 148 -21.43 -15.31 -3.28
N ARG A 149 -22.16 -16.07 -2.46
CA ARG A 149 -21.73 -17.39 -1.99
C ARG A 149 -21.42 -18.34 -3.15
N GLU A 150 -22.30 -18.42 -4.13
CA GLU A 150 -22.16 -19.30 -5.29
C GLU A 150 -20.93 -18.93 -6.13
N GLU A 151 -20.66 -17.63 -6.28
CA GLU A 151 -19.48 -17.14 -7.01
C GLU A 151 -18.19 -17.41 -6.22
N GLN A 152 -18.20 -17.18 -4.91
CA GLN A 152 -17.07 -17.47 -4.02
C GLN A 152 -16.71 -18.97 -4.04
N GLU A 153 -17.71 -19.86 -4.06
CA GLU A 153 -17.50 -21.31 -4.16
C GLU A 153 -16.76 -21.69 -5.45
N ALA A 154 -17.05 -21.03 -6.57
CA ALA A 154 -16.35 -21.24 -7.84
C ALA A 154 -14.86 -20.85 -7.77
N TYR A 155 -14.49 -19.85 -6.95
CA TYR A 155 -13.10 -19.43 -6.77
C TYR A 155 -12.32 -20.24 -5.71
N SER A 156 -13.01 -21.01 -4.86
CA SER A 156 -12.40 -21.75 -3.74
C SER A 156 -11.28 -22.72 -4.14
N ALA A 157 -11.33 -23.28 -5.36
CA ALA A 157 -10.28 -24.15 -5.88
C ALA A 157 -9.02 -23.36 -6.26
N LEU A 158 -9.20 -22.16 -6.82
CA LEU A 158 -8.12 -21.25 -7.19
C LEU A 158 -7.43 -20.68 -5.94
N GLU A 159 -8.19 -20.19 -4.95
CA GLU A 159 -7.65 -19.67 -3.67
C GLU A 159 -6.71 -20.70 -3.03
N ARG A 160 -7.20 -21.93 -2.85
CA ARG A 160 -6.40 -23.03 -2.30
C ARG A 160 -5.20 -23.41 -3.16
N ALA A 161 -5.29 -23.25 -4.48
CA ALA A 161 -4.16 -23.51 -5.38
C ALA A 161 -3.06 -22.45 -5.21
N VAL A 162 -3.44 -21.19 -5.09
CA VAL A 162 -2.52 -20.07 -4.84
C VAL A 162 -1.85 -20.22 -3.49
N ASP A 163 -2.61 -20.46 -2.42
CA ASP A 163 -2.04 -20.67 -1.08
C ASP A 163 -1.01 -21.80 -1.07
N ARG A 164 -1.30 -22.92 -1.75
CA ARG A 164 -0.34 -24.04 -1.86
C ARG A 164 0.90 -23.69 -2.70
N ALA A 165 0.74 -22.91 -3.76
CA ALA A 165 1.86 -22.49 -4.60
C ALA A 165 2.81 -21.55 -3.83
N LEU A 166 2.25 -20.63 -3.04
CA LEU A 166 3.00 -19.68 -2.22
C LEU A 166 3.63 -20.35 -1.00
N ALA A 167 2.91 -21.25 -0.32
CA ALA A 167 3.44 -22.02 0.80
C ALA A 167 4.65 -22.88 0.41
N ALA A 168 4.70 -23.39 -0.82
CA ALA A 168 5.85 -24.14 -1.34
C ALA A 168 7.12 -23.29 -1.50
N GLN A 169 7.01 -21.96 -1.40
CA GLN A 169 8.11 -21.00 -1.42
C GLN A 169 8.29 -20.29 -0.07
N ASP A 170 7.76 -20.86 1.02
CA ASP A 170 7.78 -20.29 2.37
C ASP A 170 7.10 -18.91 2.47
N ILE A 171 6.13 -18.63 1.58
CA ILE A 171 5.33 -17.40 1.58
C ILE A 171 4.01 -17.69 2.28
N ALA A 172 3.82 -17.13 3.47
CA ALA A 172 2.58 -17.26 4.24
C ALA A 172 1.64 -16.07 3.95
N VAL A 173 0.57 -16.33 3.20
CA VAL A 173 -0.51 -15.37 2.94
C VAL A 173 -1.86 -16.07 3.06
N GLU A 174 -2.90 -15.28 3.30
CA GLU A 174 -4.29 -15.73 3.18
C GLU A 174 -4.87 -15.19 1.86
N THR A 175 -5.05 -16.07 0.87
CA THR A 175 -5.65 -15.68 -0.41
C THR A 175 -7.16 -15.60 -0.30
N ARG A 176 -7.74 -14.48 -0.74
CA ARG A 176 -9.19 -14.32 -0.90
C ARG A 176 -9.50 -13.64 -2.23
N VAL A 177 -10.57 -14.04 -2.90
CA VAL A 177 -11.06 -13.35 -4.10
C VAL A 177 -12.05 -12.26 -3.70
N ARG A 178 -11.88 -11.06 -4.28
CA ARG A 178 -12.76 -9.91 -4.09
C ARG A 178 -12.97 -9.21 -5.42
N ARG A 179 -14.05 -8.46 -5.54
CA ARG A 179 -14.30 -7.59 -6.70
C ARG A 179 -13.81 -6.18 -6.38
N PHE A 180 -12.93 -5.64 -7.24
CA PHE A 180 -12.42 -4.28 -7.07
C PHE A 180 -11.97 -3.65 -8.38
N GLN A 181 -11.96 -2.31 -8.39
CA GLN A 181 -11.46 -1.51 -9.51
C GLN A 181 -10.05 -0.98 -9.22
N PRO A 182 -9.20 -0.80 -10.24
CA PRO A 182 -9.50 -1.03 -11.65
C PRO A 182 -9.33 -2.50 -12.06
N ALA A 183 -10.03 -2.94 -13.11
CA ALA A 183 -10.03 -4.34 -13.56
C ALA A 183 -8.65 -4.82 -14.09
N GLU A 184 -7.76 -3.91 -14.47
CA GLU A 184 -6.38 -4.20 -14.89
C GLU A 184 -5.48 -4.59 -13.70
N LEU A 185 -5.89 -4.28 -12.46
CA LEU A 185 -5.16 -4.69 -11.27
C LEU A 185 -5.60 -6.10 -10.87
N SER A 186 -4.75 -7.09 -11.13
CA SER A 186 -5.07 -8.51 -10.92
C SER A 186 -5.12 -8.91 -9.44
N ALA A 187 -4.34 -8.26 -8.59
CA ALA A 187 -4.24 -8.58 -7.18
C ALA A 187 -3.69 -7.42 -6.34
N VAL A 188 -3.99 -7.43 -5.04
CA VAL A 188 -3.46 -6.47 -4.06
C VAL A 188 -3.03 -7.17 -2.78
N LEU A 189 -2.09 -6.57 -2.07
CA LEU A 189 -1.63 -7.04 -0.75
C LEU A 189 -2.04 -6.05 0.33
N LEU A 190 -2.65 -6.57 1.39
CA LEU A 190 -2.94 -5.84 2.60
C LEU A 190 -2.15 -6.45 3.77
N ALA A 191 -1.74 -5.60 4.70
CA ALA A 191 -1.28 -6.09 5.98
C ALA A 191 -2.47 -6.69 6.73
N GLY A 192 -2.34 -7.92 7.24
CA GLY A 192 -3.31 -8.48 8.17
C GLY A 192 -3.50 -7.56 9.38
N GLN A 193 -4.67 -7.64 10.03
CA GLN A 193 -5.00 -6.77 11.15
C GLN A 193 -3.88 -6.80 12.22
N ARG A 194 -3.16 -5.68 12.34
CA ARG A 194 -2.15 -5.48 13.38
C ARG A 194 -2.83 -5.58 14.74
N ILE A 195 -2.19 -6.27 15.68
CA ILE A 195 -2.46 -6.03 17.10
C ILE A 195 -1.91 -4.62 17.40
N SER A 196 -2.74 -3.70 17.90
CA SER A 196 -2.42 -2.29 18.22
C SER A 196 -1.06 -2.10 18.93
N ALA A 197 -0.65 -3.05 19.77
CA ALA A 197 0.62 -3.04 20.48
C ALA A 197 1.86 -2.96 19.57
N PHE A 198 1.77 -3.42 18.31
CA PHE A 198 2.87 -3.34 17.35
C PHE A 198 2.95 -1.99 16.63
N ASP A 199 1.85 -1.24 16.54
CA ASP A 199 1.87 0.14 16.06
C ASP A 199 2.67 1.01 17.03
N ASP A 200 2.39 0.87 18.33
CA ASP A 200 3.09 1.59 19.39
C ASP A 200 4.59 1.25 19.41
N LEU A 201 4.93 -0.03 19.18
CA LEU A 201 6.33 -0.49 19.13
C LEU A 201 7.05 0.00 17.86
N GLY A 202 6.39 -0.01 16.70
CA GLY A 202 6.94 0.55 15.46
C GLY A 202 7.21 2.05 15.57
N GLN A 203 6.25 2.81 16.10
CA GLN A 203 6.41 4.24 16.37
C GLN A 203 7.46 4.52 17.45
N ALA A 204 7.63 3.63 18.43
CA ALA A 204 8.70 3.74 19.41
C ALA A 204 10.08 3.54 18.75
N LEU A 205 10.22 2.62 17.81
CA LEU A 205 11.49 2.36 17.12
C LEU A 205 11.89 3.44 16.11
N GLU A 206 10.94 4.23 15.60
CA GLU A 206 11.23 5.40 14.75
C GLU A 206 11.82 6.59 15.53
N LYS A 207 11.91 6.49 16.86
CA LYS A 207 12.55 7.52 17.69
C LYS A 207 14.07 7.38 17.61
N PRO A 208 14.81 8.37 17.08
CA PRO A 208 16.26 8.29 16.87
C PRO A 208 17.07 7.97 18.13
N PHE A 209 16.58 8.40 19.29
CA PHE A 209 17.23 8.21 20.59
C PHE A 209 17.10 6.79 21.16
N LEU A 210 16.26 5.93 20.59
CA LEU A 210 16.16 4.51 20.97
C LEU A 210 17.02 3.60 20.08
N LEU A 211 17.49 4.09 18.93
CA LEU A 211 18.18 3.29 17.92
C LEU A 211 19.66 3.04 18.23
N GLU A 212 20.32 3.90 19.01
CA GLU A 212 21.77 3.73 19.32
C GLU A 212 22.08 2.52 20.24
N GLY A 213 21.06 1.91 20.87
CA GLY A 213 21.23 0.74 21.75
C GLY A 213 20.30 -0.45 21.47
N LEU A 214 19.41 -0.35 20.47
CA LEU A 214 18.35 -1.36 20.20
C LEU A 214 18.32 -1.81 18.74
N THR A 215 19.41 -1.66 17.98
CA THR A 215 19.47 -2.05 16.55
C THR A 215 19.09 -3.51 16.30
N GLU A 216 19.53 -4.44 17.16
CA GLU A 216 19.19 -5.86 17.07
C GLU A 216 17.70 -6.10 17.34
N LEU A 217 17.14 -5.50 18.39
CA LEU A 217 15.71 -5.58 18.73
C LEU A 217 14.83 -4.89 17.66
N ALA A 218 15.30 -3.79 17.08
CA ALA A 218 14.63 -3.13 15.96
C ALA A 218 14.60 -4.02 14.71
N GLY A 219 15.70 -4.76 14.46
CA GLY A 219 15.78 -5.79 13.43
C GLY A 219 14.78 -6.92 13.66
N GLU A 220 14.73 -7.47 14.87
CA GLU A 220 13.79 -8.55 15.23
C GLU A 220 12.32 -8.12 15.16
N VAL A 221 12.00 -6.90 15.61
CA VAL A 221 10.65 -6.35 15.50
C VAL A 221 10.29 -6.12 14.04
N ARG A 222 11.21 -5.61 13.22
CA ARG A 222 11.01 -5.44 11.77
C ARG A 222 10.80 -6.78 11.07
N ASP A 223 11.54 -7.82 11.45
CA ASP A 223 11.37 -9.17 10.92
C ASP A 223 10.05 -9.80 11.38
N ARG A 224 9.63 -9.60 12.63
CA ARG A 224 8.30 -10.02 13.09
C ARG A 224 7.17 -9.29 12.36
N LEU A 225 7.32 -7.99 12.12
CA LEU A 225 6.38 -7.20 11.32
C LEU A 225 6.33 -7.69 9.85
N ARG A 226 7.47 -8.13 9.29
CA ARG A 226 7.52 -8.77 7.95
C ARG A 226 6.86 -10.15 7.92
N ARG A 227 6.83 -10.88 9.04
CA ARG A 227 6.23 -12.22 9.18
C ARG A 227 4.74 -12.21 9.54
N GLN A 228 4.12 -11.05 9.72
CA GLN A 228 2.68 -10.99 9.94
C GLN A 228 1.93 -11.51 8.71
N PRO A 229 0.81 -12.25 8.90
CA PRO A 229 0.04 -12.77 7.79
C PRO A 229 -0.44 -11.61 6.91
N LEU A 230 -0.26 -11.74 5.61
CA LEU A 230 -0.77 -10.80 4.63
C LEU A 230 -2.08 -11.34 4.08
N THR A 231 -3.05 -10.45 3.90
CA THR A 231 -4.24 -10.78 3.13
C THR A 231 -3.92 -10.50 1.66
N PHE A 232 -4.01 -11.53 0.82
CA PHE A 232 -3.74 -11.46 -0.61
C PHE A 232 -5.06 -11.50 -1.38
N PHE A 233 -5.48 -10.35 -1.90
CA PHE A 233 -6.73 -10.26 -2.65
C PHE A 233 -6.49 -10.45 -4.14
N LEU A 234 -7.21 -11.39 -4.74
CA LEU A 234 -7.31 -11.55 -6.19
C LEU A 234 -8.55 -10.83 -6.71
N ASN A 235 -8.43 -10.16 -7.86
CA ASN A 235 -9.53 -9.40 -8.45
C ASN A 235 -10.43 -10.27 -9.32
N ALA A 236 -11.68 -10.45 -8.92
CA ALA A 236 -12.68 -11.18 -9.71
C ALA A 236 -12.96 -10.51 -11.08
N GLU A 237 -12.74 -9.20 -11.21
CA GLU A 237 -12.92 -8.46 -12.48
C GLU A 237 -11.78 -8.71 -13.47
N HIS A 238 -10.63 -9.18 -13.01
CA HIS A 238 -9.46 -9.30 -13.86
C HIS A 238 -9.56 -10.56 -14.76
N PRO A 239 -9.42 -10.43 -16.10
CA PRO A 239 -9.64 -11.55 -17.03
C PRO A 239 -8.76 -12.78 -16.77
N LEU A 240 -7.50 -12.59 -16.33
CA LEU A 240 -6.62 -13.70 -15.96
C LEU A 240 -7.18 -14.50 -14.77
N ILE A 241 -7.76 -13.83 -13.77
CA ILE A 241 -8.29 -14.48 -12.56
C ILE A 241 -9.55 -15.28 -12.91
N GLN A 242 -10.40 -14.74 -13.79
CA GLN A 242 -11.56 -15.46 -14.34
C GLN A 242 -11.12 -16.72 -15.12
N ARG A 243 -10.12 -16.61 -15.99
CA ARG A 243 -9.58 -17.77 -16.72
C ARG A 243 -8.96 -18.83 -15.81
N LEU A 244 -8.29 -18.41 -14.74
CA LEU A 244 -7.69 -19.31 -13.76
C LEU A 244 -8.75 -20.03 -12.93
N ARG A 245 -9.88 -19.38 -12.62
CA ARG A 245 -11.04 -19.99 -11.97
C ARG A 245 -11.59 -21.15 -12.81
N ASP A 246 -11.70 -20.96 -14.12
CA ASP A 246 -12.34 -21.91 -15.03
C ASP A 246 -11.45 -23.13 -15.36
N LEU A 247 -10.21 -23.18 -14.85
CA LEU A 247 -9.34 -24.34 -14.99
C LEU A 247 -9.87 -25.52 -14.18
N ALA A 248 -9.94 -26.70 -14.79
CA ALA A 248 -10.34 -27.93 -14.08
C ALA A 248 -9.37 -28.33 -12.96
N GLN A 249 -8.08 -28.01 -13.10
CA GLN A 249 -7.03 -28.35 -12.14
C GLN A 249 -6.09 -27.15 -11.91
N PRO A 250 -6.54 -26.09 -11.22
CA PRO A 250 -5.74 -24.89 -11.01
C PRO A 250 -4.48 -25.16 -10.17
N ALA A 251 -4.48 -26.23 -9.37
CA ALA A 251 -3.36 -26.64 -8.52
C ALA A 251 -2.29 -27.48 -9.23
N ALA A 252 -2.43 -27.75 -10.53
CA ALA A 252 -1.45 -28.52 -11.29
C ALA A 252 -0.07 -27.83 -11.25
N LEU A 253 1.00 -28.62 -11.15
CA LEU A 253 2.37 -28.10 -10.97
C LEU A 253 2.78 -27.09 -12.06
N ARG A 254 2.33 -27.30 -13.30
CA ARG A 254 2.60 -26.40 -14.43
C ARG A 254 2.09 -24.97 -14.24
N TYR A 255 1.07 -24.76 -13.41
CA TYR A 255 0.52 -23.42 -13.15
C TYR A 255 1.18 -22.74 -11.95
N ARG A 256 2.02 -23.42 -11.16
CA ARG A 256 2.65 -22.82 -9.96
C ARG A 256 3.40 -21.52 -10.24
N PRO A 257 4.24 -21.40 -11.29
CA PRO A 257 4.92 -20.12 -11.57
C PRO A 257 3.94 -19.00 -11.92
N LEU A 258 2.84 -19.32 -12.59
CA LEU A 258 1.78 -18.35 -12.92
C LEU A 258 1.04 -17.88 -11.66
N LEU A 259 0.70 -18.80 -10.75
CA LEU A 259 0.04 -18.48 -9.47
C LEU A 259 0.97 -17.65 -8.56
N ALA A 260 2.26 -17.99 -8.48
CA ALA A 260 3.26 -17.18 -7.78
C ALA A 260 3.46 -15.81 -8.44
N GLY A 261 3.39 -15.76 -9.77
CA GLY A 261 3.41 -14.53 -10.56
C GLY A 261 2.35 -13.51 -10.15
N LEU A 262 1.14 -13.94 -9.79
CA LEU A 262 0.09 -13.05 -9.27
C LEU A 262 0.53 -12.34 -7.99
N TYR A 263 1.15 -13.08 -7.08
CA TYR A 263 1.67 -12.54 -5.82
C TYR A 263 2.81 -11.54 -6.07
N TYR A 264 3.74 -11.87 -6.97
CA TYR A 264 4.81 -10.93 -7.33
C TYR A 264 4.27 -9.65 -7.98
N GLY A 265 3.23 -9.76 -8.81
CA GLY A 265 2.55 -8.60 -9.39
C GLY A 265 2.01 -7.66 -8.31
N ALA A 266 1.36 -8.19 -7.28
CA ALA A 266 0.92 -7.38 -6.14
C ALA A 266 2.11 -6.83 -5.32
N LEU A 267 3.17 -7.62 -5.15
CA LEU A 267 4.37 -7.20 -4.41
C LEU A 267 5.12 -6.05 -5.07
N LEU A 268 5.14 -5.99 -6.41
CA LEU A 268 5.71 -4.87 -7.16
C LEU A 268 4.96 -3.56 -6.90
N ASN A 269 3.65 -3.64 -6.60
CA ASN A 269 2.85 -2.48 -6.19
C ASN A 269 3.02 -2.14 -4.69
N ALA A 270 3.47 -3.09 -3.87
CA ALA A 270 3.78 -2.94 -2.45
C ALA A 270 5.31 -2.99 -2.17
N ARG A 271 6.07 -2.07 -2.79
CA ARG A 271 7.55 -2.20 -2.93
C ARG A 271 8.32 -2.35 -1.61
N HIS A 272 7.80 -1.87 -0.48
CA HIS A 272 8.46 -2.00 0.82
C HIS A 272 8.61 -3.47 1.28
N ARG A 273 7.82 -4.38 0.69
CA ARG A 273 7.82 -5.81 1.01
C ARG A 273 8.71 -6.65 0.08
N LEU A 274 9.25 -6.06 -0.99
CA LEU A 274 10.13 -6.77 -1.92
C LEU A 274 11.49 -7.07 -1.26
N THR A 275 11.76 -8.34 -0.96
CA THR A 275 13.08 -8.78 -0.46
C THR A 275 13.98 -9.25 -1.59
N PRO A 276 15.32 -9.26 -1.42
CA PRO A 276 16.22 -9.85 -2.41
C PRO A 276 15.92 -11.32 -2.71
N ALA A 277 15.45 -12.09 -1.72
CA ALA A 277 15.06 -13.48 -1.92
C ALA A 277 13.81 -13.58 -2.81
N THR A 278 12.77 -12.81 -2.50
CA THR A 278 11.54 -12.78 -3.30
C THR A 278 11.79 -12.26 -4.71
N ALA A 279 12.68 -11.30 -4.90
CA ALA A 279 13.09 -10.81 -6.21
C ALA A 279 13.80 -11.89 -7.05
N ARG A 280 14.62 -12.73 -6.42
CA ARG A 280 15.24 -13.89 -7.10
C ARG A 280 14.20 -14.92 -7.52
N HIS A 281 13.24 -15.25 -6.65
CA HIS A 281 12.15 -16.17 -7.02
C HIS A 281 11.31 -15.61 -8.18
N PHE A 282 10.94 -14.33 -8.11
CA PHE A 282 10.27 -13.64 -9.22
C PHE A 282 11.04 -13.76 -10.53
N HIS A 283 12.35 -13.48 -10.52
CA HIS A 283 13.17 -13.57 -11.73
C HIS A 283 13.22 -14.99 -12.29
N THR A 284 13.44 -16.00 -11.43
CA THR A 284 13.48 -17.41 -11.84
C THR A 284 12.14 -17.86 -12.44
N ASP A 285 11.02 -17.56 -11.77
CA ASP A 285 9.69 -17.96 -12.22
C ASP A 285 9.29 -17.23 -13.51
N LEU A 286 9.65 -15.95 -13.64
CA LEU A 286 9.43 -15.18 -14.87
C LEU A 286 10.22 -15.76 -16.05
N GLN A 287 11.50 -16.10 -15.86
CA GLN A 287 12.32 -16.70 -16.91
C GLN A 287 11.77 -18.07 -17.34
N ALA A 288 11.28 -18.88 -16.40
CA ALA A 288 10.62 -20.15 -16.70
C ALA A 288 9.35 -19.93 -17.56
N LEU A 289 8.48 -18.99 -17.18
CA LEU A 289 7.27 -18.66 -17.94
C LEU A 289 7.59 -18.15 -19.36
N LEU A 290 8.63 -17.31 -19.51
CA LEU A 290 9.07 -16.83 -20.82
C LEU A 290 9.63 -17.97 -21.69
N GLY A 291 10.38 -18.89 -21.10
CA GLY A 291 10.89 -20.08 -21.80
C GLY A 291 9.77 -21.03 -22.24
N ASP A 292 8.77 -21.25 -21.39
CA ASP A 292 7.60 -22.06 -21.72
C ASP A 292 6.77 -21.42 -22.85
N TYR A 293 6.56 -20.11 -22.80
CA TYR A 293 5.88 -19.36 -23.86
C TYR A 293 6.63 -19.46 -25.19
N LEU A 294 7.96 -19.30 -25.19
CA LEU A 294 8.78 -19.45 -26.39
C LEU A 294 8.68 -20.87 -26.96
N THR A 295 8.73 -21.89 -26.10
CA THR A 295 8.62 -23.30 -26.51
C THR A 295 7.26 -23.60 -27.14
N LEU A 296 6.17 -23.08 -26.56
CA LEU A 296 4.82 -23.22 -27.12
C LEU A 296 4.70 -22.50 -28.47
N SER A 297 5.23 -21.28 -28.56
CA SER A 297 5.21 -20.49 -29.80
C SER A 297 5.96 -21.18 -30.93
N LEU A 298 7.12 -21.77 -30.64
CA LEU A 298 7.90 -22.53 -31.63
C LEU A 298 7.19 -23.80 -32.09
N LYS A 299 6.47 -24.50 -31.20
CA LYS A 299 5.70 -25.69 -31.56
C LYS A 299 4.54 -25.36 -32.52
N CYS A 300 3.80 -24.29 -32.25
CA CYS A 300 2.74 -23.85 -33.17
C CYS A 300 3.30 -23.45 -34.55
N GLN A 301 4.48 -22.80 -34.60
CA GLN A 301 5.13 -22.47 -35.87
C GLN A 301 5.57 -23.70 -36.69
N THR A 302 5.95 -24.79 -36.01
CA THR A 302 6.28 -26.06 -36.70
C THR A 302 5.05 -26.84 -37.18
N GLU A 303 3.88 -26.64 -36.57
CA GLU A 303 2.62 -27.26 -36.98
C GLU A 303 1.94 -26.49 -38.15
N ASP A 304 2.20 -25.18 -38.28
CA ASP A 304 1.68 -24.32 -39.35
C ASP A 304 2.58 -24.24 -40.61
N SER A 305 3.72 -24.94 -40.65
CA SER A 305 4.46 -25.12 -41.92
C SER A 305 3.72 -26.14 -42.79
N PRO A 306 3.09 -25.73 -43.91
CA PRO A 306 2.46 -26.69 -44.80
C PRO A 306 3.55 -27.59 -45.38
N ASP A 307 3.27 -28.88 -45.39
CA ASP A 307 3.97 -29.90 -46.16
C ASP A 307 4.30 -29.33 -47.55
N ASP A 308 5.56 -28.97 -47.77
CA ASP A 308 6.09 -28.61 -49.08
C ASP A 308 6.14 -29.93 -49.87
N GLN A 309 5.00 -30.21 -50.51
CA GLN A 309 4.77 -31.12 -51.62
C GLN A 309 5.79 -32.25 -51.76
N LYS A 310 5.48 -33.40 -51.15
CA LYS A 310 5.57 -34.64 -51.92
C LYS A 310 4.31 -34.73 -52.79
N ASP A 311 4.47 -34.43 -54.07
CA ASP A 311 3.98 -35.31 -55.14
C ASP A 311 4.41 -34.79 -56.53
N GLY A 312 5.02 -35.69 -57.30
CA GLY A 312 4.70 -35.78 -58.73
C GLY A 312 5.77 -35.36 -59.74
N SER A 313 6.56 -36.37 -60.15
CA SER A 313 7.16 -36.57 -61.49
C SER A 313 8.39 -35.76 -61.93
#